data_AF-A0A382EUT6-F1
#
_entry.id   AF-A0A382EUT6-F1
#
_cell.length_a   1.000
_cell.length_b   1.000
_cell.length_c   1.000
_cell.angle_alpha   90.00
_cell.angle_beta   90.00
_cell.angle_gamma   90.00
#
_symmetry.space_group_name_H-M   'P 1'
#
loop_
_entity.id
_entity.type
_entity.pdbx_description
1 polymer ?
#
loop_
_entity_poly.entity_id
_entity_poly.type
_entity_poly.pdbx_seq_one_letter_code
_entity_poly.pdbx_strand_id
1 'polypeptide(L)'
;MAYGDEKLNGLKPFLKQHCFECHGPEKQKNDIRFDTLGSDLSDKRALEIWQEALDQLNLGEMPPKKKPQPPRAEVNKIVDALTARLKTAYAEQRSTGGKTVLRRLNRYELRNTFRD
;
A
#
# COMPACT_ATOMS: atom_id res chain seq x y z
N MET A 1 -2.32 0.44 18.68
CA MET A 1 -1.50 -0.43 17.80
C MET A 1 -2.06 -0.29 16.40
N ALA A 2 -1.44 0.54 15.56
CA ALA A 2 -1.79 0.63 14.15
C ALA A 2 -0.48 0.83 13.39
N TYR A 3 0.17 -0.27 13.00
CA TYR A 3 1.28 -0.25 12.04
C TYR A 3 0.74 -0.04 10.61
N GLY A 4 -0.30 0.76 10.47
CA GLY A 4 -0.86 1.10 9.18
C GLY A 4 -0.11 2.31 8.65
N ASP A 5 0.43 2.23 7.45
CA ASP A 5 0.94 3.42 6.78
C ASP A 5 -0.23 4.40 6.60
N GLU A 6 -0.18 5.52 7.34
CA GLU A 6 -1.25 6.52 7.36
C GLU A 6 -1.52 7.09 5.96
N LYS A 7 -0.50 7.12 5.09
CA LYS A 7 -0.67 7.61 3.72
C LYS A 7 -1.38 6.60 2.82
N LEU A 8 -1.30 5.30 3.10
CA LEU A 8 -2.17 4.31 2.42
C LEU A 8 -3.65 4.52 2.78
N ASN A 9 -3.96 5.04 3.97
CA ASN A 9 -5.35 5.41 4.29
C ASN A 9 -5.87 6.54 3.39
N GLY A 10 -5.00 7.43 2.91
CA GLY A 10 -5.34 8.47 1.93
C GLY A 10 -5.76 7.92 0.56
N LEU A 11 -5.45 6.66 0.26
CA LEU A 11 -5.85 5.98 -0.98
C LEU A 11 -7.25 5.37 -0.89
N LYS A 12 -7.79 5.19 0.33
CA LYS A 12 -9.14 4.62 0.56
C LYS A 12 -10.26 5.22 -0.31
N PRO A 13 -10.40 6.55 -0.48
CA PRO A 13 -11.45 7.10 -1.35
C PRO A 13 -11.32 6.62 -2.80
N PHE A 14 -10.09 6.60 -3.34
CA PHE A 14 -9.82 6.11 -4.69
C PHE A 14 -10.15 4.62 -4.82
N LEU A 15 -9.69 3.80 -3.87
CA LEU A 15 -9.94 2.36 -3.87
C LEU A 15 -11.42 2.03 -3.74
N LYS A 16 -12.16 2.78 -2.93
CA LYS A 16 -13.60 2.60 -2.77
C LYS A 16 -14.36 2.86 -4.08
N GLN A 17 -13.91 3.85 -4.85
CA GLN A 17 -14.57 4.23 -6.10
C GLN A 17 -14.19 3.32 -7.27
N HIS A 18 -12.94 2.87 -7.34
CA HIS A 18 -12.38 2.24 -8.54
C HIS A 18 -11.97 0.77 -8.37
N CYS A 19 -11.81 0.29 -7.13
CA CYS A 19 -11.29 -1.06 -6.85
C CYS A 19 -12.30 -1.95 -6.11
N PHE A 20 -13.04 -1.44 -5.13
CA PHE A 20 -13.87 -2.25 -4.22
C PHE A 20 -15.02 -2.97 -4.92
N GLU A 21 -15.51 -2.44 -6.04
CA GLU A 21 -16.57 -3.08 -6.81
C GLU A 21 -16.15 -4.45 -7.39
N CYS A 22 -14.85 -4.65 -7.65
CA CYS A 22 -14.30 -5.92 -8.15
C CYS A 22 -13.43 -6.67 -7.13
N HIS A 23 -12.92 -5.97 -6.13
CA HIS A 23 -11.94 -6.45 -5.14
C HIS A 23 -12.36 -6.04 -3.72
N GLY A 24 -13.64 -6.24 -3.40
CA GLY A 24 -14.28 -5.88 -2.14
C GLY A 24 -15.20 -7.01 -1.63
N PRO A 25 -16.09 -6.74 -0.67
CA PRO A 25 -16.91 -7.77 -0.02
C PRO A 25 -17.83 -8.53 -0.98
N GLU A 26 -18.36 -7.84 -1.99
CA GLU A 26 -19.31 -8.42 -2.94
C GLU A 26 -18.63 -9.23 -4.04
N LYS A 27 -17.38 -8.89 -4.39
CA LYS A 27 -16.64 -9.53 -5.47
C LYS A 27 -15.15 -9.54 -5.16
N GLN A 28 -14.54 -10.72 -5.26
CA GLN A 28 -13.15 -10.95 -4.88
C GLN A 28 -12.39 -11.48 -6.09
N LYS A 29 -12.22 -10.63 -7.12
CA LYS A 29 -11.46 -11.06 -8.29
C LYS A 29 -10.02 -11.37 -7.87
N ASN A 30 -9.54 -12.53 -8.30
CA ASN A 30 -8.21 -13.05 -7.99
C ASN A 30 -7.93 -13.19 -6.48
N ASP A 31 -8.97 -13.39 -5.66
CA ASP A 31 -8.86 -13.49 -4.19
C ASP A 31 -8.24 -12.24 -3.51
N ILE A 32 -8.35 -11.08 -4.16
CA ILE A 32 -7.87 -9.80 -3.65
C ILE A 32 -9.02 -9.00 -3.03
N ARG A 33 -8.77 -8.50 -1.82
CA ARG A 33 -9.71 -7.72 -1.00
C ARG A 33 -9.05 -6.46 -0.46
N PHE A 34 -9.21 -5.33 -1.15
CA PHE A 34 -8.58 -4.06 -0.73
C PHE A 34 -9.25 -3.45 0.51
N ASP A 35 -10.47 -3.83 0.85
CA ASP A 35 -11.17 -3.35 2.04
C ASP A 35 -10.63 -3.96 3.33
N THR A 36 -10.16 -5.21 3.28
CA THR A 36 -9.51 -5.90 4.40
C THR A 36 -7.99 -5.89 4.32
N LEU A 37 -7.43 -5.44 3.18
CA LEU A 37 -5.98 -5.36 3.00
C LEU A 37 -5.41 -4.35 4.01
N GLY A 38 -4.56 -4.84 4.90
CA GLY A 38 -3.86 -3.98 5.84
C GLY A 38 -2.96 -2.98 5.11
N SER A 39 -2.70 -1.85 5.76
CA SER A 39 -1.67 -0.89 5.37
C SER A 39 -0.31 -1.20 5.99
N ASP A 40 -0.14 -2.39 6.57
CA ASP A 40 1.14 -2.88 7.06
C ASP A 40 1.93 -3.47 5.88
N LEU A 41 2.91 -2.72 5.39
CA LEU A 41 3.79 -3.15 4.29
C LEU A 41 4.94 -4.05 4.77
N SER A 42 4.99 -4.38 6.07
CA SER A 42 5.93 -5.38 6.58
C SER A 42 5.44 -6.79 6.30
N ASP A 43 4.13 -6.99 6.24
CA ASP A 43 3.50 -8.21 5.75
C ASP A 43 3.80 -8.42 4.26
N LYS A 44 4.43 -9.56 3.94
CA LYS A 44 4.86 -9.87 2.58
C LYS A 44 3.66 -9.97 1.62
N ARG A 45 2.55 -10.56 2.06
CA ARG A 45 1.36 -10.73 1.21
C ARG A 45 0.73 -9.38 0.89
N ALA A 46 0.62 -8.49 1.88
CA ALA A 46 0.15 -7.14 1.66
C ALA A 46 1.06 -6.38 0.69
N LEU A 47 2.38 -6.48 0.88
CA LEU A 47 3.36 -5.85 0.00
C LEU A 47 3.23 -6.32 -1.46
N GLU A 48 3.09 -7.64 -1.68
CA GLU A 48 2.88 -8.23 -3.00
C GLU A 48 1.59 -7.75 -3.66
N ILE A 49 0.48 -7.70 -2.93
CA ILE A 49 -0.81 -7.22 -3.46
C ILE A 49 -0.74 -5.72 -3.82
N TRP A 50 -0.11 -4.90 -2.99
CA TRP A 50 0.07 -3.47 -3.29
C TRP A 50 1.00 -3.24 -4.49
N GLN A 51 2.03 -4.08 -4.66
CA GLN A 51 2.90 -4.05 -5.83
C GLN A 51 2.16 -4.44 -7.12
N GLU A 52 1.31 -5.46 -7.06
CA GLU A 52 0.46 -5.86 -8.20
C GLU A 52 -0.54 -4.76 -8.56
N ALA A 53 -1.18 -4.13 -7.57
CA ALA A 53 -2.04 -2.97 -7.80
C ALA A 53 -1.30 -1.82 -8.48
N LEU A 54 -0.08 -1.50 -8.04
CA LEU A 54 0.75 -0.47 -8.68
C LEU A 54 1.06 -0.82 -10.14
N ASP A 55 1.42 -2.07 -10.42
CA ASP A 55 1.74 -2.52 -11.77
C ASP A 55 0.52 -2.41 -12.70
N GLN A 56 -0.64 -2.91 -12.26
CA GLN A 56 -1.89 -2.85 -13.00
C GLN A 56 -2.37 -1.41 -13.27
N LEU A 57 -2.13 -0.49 -12.35
CA LEU A 57 -2.41 0.94 -12.54
C LEU A 57 -1.45 1.57 -13.58
N ASN A 58 -0.16 1.20 -13.55
CA ASN A 58 0.82 1.67 -14.53
C ASN A 58 0.55 1.14 -15.95
N LEU A 59 0.10 -0.11 -16.05
CA LEU A 59 -0.31 -0.71 -17.32
C LEU A 59 -1.63 -0.15 -17.85
N GLY A 60 -2.40 0.54 -17.01
CA GLY A 60 -3.74 1.04 -17.36
C GLY A 60 -4.75 -0.08 -17.60
N GLU A 61 -4.49 -1.28 -17.05
CA GLU A 61 -5.40 -2.43 -17.11
C GLU A 61 -6.50 -2.35 -16.06
N MET A 62 -6.21 -1.66 -14.95
CA MET A 62 -7.15 -1.41 -13.87
C MET A 62 -7.46 0.09 -13.73
N PRO A 63 -8.75 0.46 -13.62
CA PRO A 63 -9.94 -0.39 -13.72
C PRO A 63 -10.13 -0.98 -15.13
N PRO A 64 -10.89 -2.09 -15.30
CA PRO A 64 -11.12 -2.65 -16.63
C PRO A 64 -11.90 -1.67 -17.52
N LYS A 65 -11.70 -1.73 -18.85
CA LYS A 65 -12.34 -0.83 -19.84
C LYS A 65 -13.88 -0.72 -19.74
N LYS A 66 -14.54 -1.71 -19.13
CA LYS A 66 -16.00 -1.73 -18.89
C LYS A 66 -16.44 -0.93 -17.65
N LYS A 67 -15.51 -0.33 -16.92
CA LYS A 67 -15.74 0.44 -15.70
C LYS A 67 -15.24 1.88 -15.85
N PRO A 68 -15.80 2.83 -15.09
CA PRO A 68 -15.37 4.23 -15.13
C PRO A 68 -13.85 4.31 -14.93
N GLN A 69 -13.17 4.95 -15.89
CA GLN A 69 -11.74 5.16 -15.81
C GLN A 69 -11.45 6.43 -15.01
N PRO A 70 -10.63 6.37 -13.96
CA PRO A 70 -10.16 7.57 -13.29
C PRO A 70 -9.36 8.46 -14.27
N PRO A 71 -9.36 9.78 -14.06
CA PRO A 71 -8.52 10.67 -14.85
C PRO A 71 -7.05 10.34 -14.59
N ARG A 72 -6.22 10.41 -15.64
CA ARG A 72 -4.77 10.10 -15.55
C ARG A 72 -4.06 10.86 -14.43
N ALA A 73 -4.46 12.11 -14.19
CA ALA A 73 -3.90 12.92 -13.11
C ALA A 73 -4.18 12.34 -11.71
N GLU A 74 -5.31 11.68 -11.53
CA GLU A 74 -5.65 11.00 -10.27
C GLU A 74 -4.87 9.69 -10.15
N VAL A 75 -4.82 8.88 -11.21
CA VAL A 75 -4.01 7.64 -11.26
C VAL A 75 -2.55 7.93 -10.94
N ASN A 76 -1.96 8.96 -11.56
CA ASN A 76 -0.57 9.33 -11.34
C ASN A 76 -0.27 9.67 -9.87
N LYS A 77 -1.20 10.33 -9.17
CA LYS A 77 -1.04 10.63 -7.73
C LYS A 77 -1.02 9.35 -6.89
N ILE A 78 -1.87 8.38 -7.23
CA ILE A 78 -1.93 7.08 -6.55
C ILE A 78 -0.67 6.26 -6.83
N VAL A 79 -0.26 6.21 -8.11
CA VAL A 79 0.97 5.53 -8.55
C VAL A 79 2.19 6.10 -7.86
N ASP A 80 2.34 7.43 -7.80
CA ASP A 80 3.48 8.09 -7.15
C ASP A 80 3.52 7.78 -5.65
N ALA A 81 2.36 7.88 -4.99
CA ALA A 81 2.23 7.55 -3.58
C ALA A 81 2.58 6.09 -3.28
N LEU A 82 2.05 5.13 -4.04
CA LEU A 82 2.35 3.71 -3.89
C LEU A 82 3.82 3.41 -4.18
N THR A 83 4.38 4.00 -5.24
CA THR A 83 5.79 3.81 -5.63
C THR A 83 6.74 4.23 -4.50
N ALA A 84 6.53 5.42 -3.93
CA ALA A 84 7.36 5.90 -2.82
C ALA A 84 7.29 4.98 -1.59
N ARG A 85 6.11 4.43 -1.31
CA ARG A 85 5.86 3.55 -0.14
C ARG A 85 6.46 2.18 -0.32
N LEU A 86 6.20 1.54 -1.45
CA LEU A 86 6.76 0.22 -1.78
C LEU A 86 8.28 0.29 -1.83
N LYS A 87 8.85 1.34 -2.43
CA LYS A 87 10.32 1.54 -2.42
C LYS A 87 10.89 1.58 -1.01
N THR A 88 10.23 2.29 -0.09
CA THR A 88 10.64 2.36 1.31
C THR A 88 10.51 1.00 2.00
N ALA A 89 9.38 0.32 1.82
CA ALA A 89 9.13 -0.99 2.42
C ALA A 89 10.12 -2.06 1.93
N TYR A 90 10.42 -2.11 0.63
CA TYR A 90 11.43 -3.01 0.08
C TYR A 90 12.84 -2.69 0.58
N ALA A 91 13.18 -1.40 0.74
CA ALA A 91 14.44 -1.00 1.34
C ALA A 91 14.54 -1.47 2.81
N GLU A 92 13.48 -1.27 3.60
CA GLU A 92 13.43 -1.76 4.98
C GLU A 92 13.54 -3.30 5.07
N GLN A 93 12.84 -4.05 4.21
CA GLN A 93 12.95 -5.52 4.18
C GLN A 93 14.35 -6.01 3.79
N ARG A 94 15.04 -5.31 2.89
CA ARG A 94 16.43 -5.64 2.51
C ARG A 94 17.39 -5.33 3.65
N SER A 95 17.22 -4.20 4.31
CA SER A 95 18.06 -3.77 5.44
C SER A 95 17.89 -4.66 6.67
N THR A 96 16.75 -5.31 6.87
CA THR A 96 16.54 -6.28 7.97
C THR A 96 17.11 -7.67 7.69
N GLY A 97 17.61 -7.93 6.48
CA GLY A 97 18.44 -9.11 6.18
C GLY A 97 17.79 -10.45 6.47
N GLY A 98 16.47 -10.58 6.31
CA GLY A 98 15.74 -11.82 6.61
C GLY A 98 15.58 -12.12 8.10
N LYS A 99 15.95 -11.21 9.00
CA LYS A 99 15.50 -11.26 10.39
C LYS A 99 14.19 -10.51 10.50
N THR A 100 13.13 -11.28 10.65
CA THR A 100 11.87 -10.90 11.30
C THR A 100 12.19 -10.26 12.65
N VAL A 101 12.65 -9.01 12.67
CA VAL A 101 12.83 -8.27 13.91
C VAL A 101 11.44 -7.84 14.34
N LEU A 102 10.82 -8.74 15.12
CA LEU A 102 9.84 -8.47 16.18
C LEU A 102 9.71 -6.95 16.47
N ARG A 103 8.88 -6.24 15.72
CA ARG A 103 8.57 -4.83 16.02
C ARG A 103 7.45 -4.79 17.05
N ARG A 104 7.82 -5.06 18.29
CA ARG A 104 7.13 -4.50 19.46
C ARG A 104 8.16 -3.78 20.32
N LEU A 105 8.69 -2.68 19.79
CA LEU A 105 9.27 -1.64 20.64
C LEU A 105 8.53 -0.34 20.36
N ASN A 106 7.66 0.00 21.30
CA ASN A 106 7.13 1.34 21.50
C ASN A 106 8.31 2.31 21.53
N ARG A 107 8.35 3.23 20.58
CA ARG A 107 9.35 4.29 20.50
C ARG A 107 8.93 5.42 21.44
N TYR A 108 8.99 5.16 22.76
CA TYR A 108 9.09 6.23 23.74
C TYR A 108 10.57 6.65 23.76
N GLU A 109 10.81 7.95 23.63
CA GLU A 109 12.11 8.62 23.65
C GLU A 109 13.09 8.31 22.50
N LEU A 110 12.97 9.04 21.38
CA LEU A 110 14.17 9.50 20.70
C LEU A 110 14.44 10.93 21.17
N ARG A 111 15.05 11.02 22.35
CA ARG A 111 15.46 12.30 22.96
C ARG A 111 16.64 12.84 22.16
N ASN A 112 16.29 13.78 21.29
CA ASN A 112 16.99 15.01 20.96
C ASN A 112 18.53 15.07 21.15
N THR A 113 19.18 15.38 20.02
CA THR A 113 20.36 16.25 19.88
C THR A 113 21.75 15.64 20.04
N PHE A 114 22.34 15.33 18.89
CA PHE A 114 23.77 15.48 18.64
C PHE A 114 24.20 16.93 18.94
N ARG A 115 25.09 17.09 19.91
CA ARG A 115 26.01 18.23 20.03
C ARG A 115 27.13 17.86 21.00
N ASP A 116 28.23 17.34 20.44
CA ASP A 116 29.62 17.74 20.71
C ASP A 116 30.48 17.23 19.54
#